data_AF-A0AAE1UBJ6-F1
#
_entry.id   AF-A0AAE1UBJ6-F1
#
_cell.length_a   1.000
_cell.length_b   1.000
_cell.length_c   1.000
_cell.angle_alpha   90.00
_cell.angle_beta   90.00
_cell.angle_gamma   90.00
#
_symmetry.space_group_name_H-M   'P 1'
#
loop_
_entity.id
_entity.type
_entity.pdbx_description
1 polymer ?
#
loop_
_entity_poly.entity_id
_entity_poly.type
_entity_poly.pdbx_seq_one_letter_code
_entity_poly.pdbx_strand_id
1 'polypeptide(L)'
;MRRGNYICKASFTDEQALAKLHDDFKEYEENAKIRYAALHLRSQIMKMPKTNTPDPTTVQNLKETALEIPQQLNLFFRTLLGGLTPTHQDTLERKNVLPEDNRFAASTAKEYHKERNRKSFVGNQREIVPFRKPLKSAKFTGMTTSTVSRSTNRRTKEETNLQLKQLDLYWFWELRKGKTPLYAGFMSQYASDPLPIQRICYMDPIPKSPTDNAVVRETMICTMNVAKETGQDWAVVTYDLAVVLKAYSIQAIEQPRFDKLLIMLGNFHTELAFYGAIGTMIN
;
A
#
# COMPACT_ATOMS: atom_id res chain seq x y z
N MET A 1 -39.51 -14.76 -5.17
CA MET A 1 -38.50 -13.93 -5.87
C MET A 1 -38.77 -13.96 -7.37
N ARG A 2 -39.22 -12.85 -7.98
CA ARG A 2 -39.41 -12.72 -9.44
C ARG A 2 -38.11 -12.18 -10.05
N ARG A 3 -37.57 -12.85 -11.08
CA ARG A 3 -36.43 -12.35 -11.88
C ARG A 3 -36.96 -11.27 -12.82
N GLY A 4 -36.60 -10.01 -12.57
CA GLY A 4 -36.86 -8.91 -13.50
C GLY A 4 -35.86 -8.99 -14.66
N ASN A 5 -36.38 -9.09 -15.88
CA ASN A 5 -35.58 -8.92 -17.09
C ASN A 5 -35.43 -7.42 -17.35
N TYR A 6 -34.23 -6.87 -17.14
CA TYR A 6 -33.92 -5.50 -17.55
C TYR A 6 -33.50 -5.50 -19.03
N ILE A 7 -34.33 -4.91 -19.88
CA ILE A 7 -33.97 -4.60 -21.26
C ILE A 7 -33.43 -3.16 -21.25
N CYS A 8 -32.12 -2.98 -21.24
CA CYS A 8 -31.51 -1.68 -21.47
C CYS A 8 -31.55 -1.38 -22.97
N LYS A 9 -32.44 -0.49 -23.39
CA LYS A 9 -32.35 0.17 -24.70
C LYS A 9 -31.53 1.45 -24.52
N ALA A 10 -30.28 1.42 -24.94
CA ALA A 10 -29.50 2.64 -25.15
C ALA A 10 -29.77 3.13 -26.58
N SER A 11 -30.67 4.10 -26.74
CA SER A 11 -30.83 4.82 -28.00
C SER A 11 -29.86 5.99 -27.99
N PHE A 12 -28.66 5.80 -28.52
CA PHE A 12 -27.84 6.94 -28.93
C PHE A 12 -28.42 7.50 -30.22
N THR A 13 -28.44 8.82 -30.35
CA THR A 13 -28.62 9.43 -31.67
C THR A 13 -27.37 9.18 -32.50
N ASP A 14 -27.49 9.14 -33.83
CA ASP A 14 -26.36 8.89 -34.72
C ASP A 14 -25.22 9.89 -34.50
N GLU A 15 -25.54 11.14 -34.18
CA GLU A 15 -24.58 12.19 -33.82
C GLU A 15 -23.81 11.87 -32.53
N GLN A 16 -24.49 11.34 -31.50
CA GLN A 16 -23.85 10.95 -30.24
C GLN A 16 -22.97 9.70 -30.41
N ALA A 17 -23.38 8.77 -31.27
CA ALA A 17 -22.57 7.60 -31.59
C ALA A 17 -21.28 7.99 -32.32
N LEU A 18 -21.37 8.95 -33.25
CA LEU A 18 -20.23 9.43 -34.03
C LEU A 18 -19.25 10.26 -33.18
N ALA A 19 -19.78 11.11 -32.28
CA ALA A 19 -18.95 11.83 -31.30
C ALA A 19 -18.20 10.85 -30.37
N LYS A 20 -18.88 9.83 -29.86
CA LYS A 20 -18.27 8.80 -29.02
C LYS A 20 -17.18 8.02 -29.75
N LEU A 21 -17.40 7.67 -31.03
CA LEU A 21 -16.41 6.96 -31.84
C LEU A 21 -15.16 7.81 -32.08
N HIS A 22 -15.30 9.12 -32.25
CA HIS A 22 -14.17 10.04 -32.37
C HIS A 22 -13.38 10.16 -31.06
N ASP A 23 -14.06 10.21 -29.90
CA ASP A 23 -13.41 10.20 -28.59
C ASP A 23 -12.67 8.88 -28.34
N ASP A 24 -13.31 7.74 -28.64
CA ASP A 24 -12.71 6.41 -28.54
C ASP A 24 -11.46 6.29 -29.44
N PHE A 25 -11.49 6.88 -30.64
CA PHE A 25 -10.34 6.90 -31.56
C PHE A 25 -9.17 7.73 -31.01
N LYS A 26 -9.46 8.91 -30.45
CA LYS A 26 -8.45 9.77 -29.84
C LYS A 26 -7.82 9.11 -28.61
N GLU A 27 -8.63 8.45 -27.77
CA GLU A 27 -8.16 7.66 -26.64
C GLU A 27 -7.26 6.50 -27.10
N TYR A 28 -7.65 5.80 -28.17
CA TYR A 28 -6.83 4.73 -28.75
C TYR A 28 -5.45 5.24 -29.21
N GLU A 29 -5.39 6.40 -29.88
CA GLU A 29 -4.15 6.99 -30.36
C GLU A 29 -3.22 7.40 -29.20
N GLU A 30 -3.78 8.01 -28.14
CA GLU A 30 -3.01 8.36 -26.94
C GLU A 30 -2.49 7.11 -26.23
N ASN A 31 -3.32 6.06 -26.11
CA ASN A 31 -2.92 4.79 -25.53
C ASN A 31 -1.83 4.09 -26.35
N ALA A 32 -1.87 4.17 -27.68
CA ALA A 32 -0.82 3.65 -28.55
C ALA A 32 0.53 4.35 -28.29
N LYS A 33 0.52 5.67 -28.10
CA LYS A 33 1.73 6.47 -27.76
C LYS A 33 2.31 6.04 -26.40
N ILE A 34 1.47 5.83 -25.38
CA ILE A 34 1.91 5.36 -24.06
C ILE A 34 2.51 3.96 -24.15
N ARG A 35 1.85 3.02 -24.85
CA ARG A 35 2.36 1.66 -25.04
C ARG A 35 3.70 1.65 -25.77
N TYR A 36 3.84 2.46 -26.81
CA TYR A 36 5.09 2.62 -27.54
C TYR A 36 6.22 3.14 -26.62
N ALA A 37 5.94 4.19 -25.83
CA ALA A 37 6.91 4.73 -24.87
C ALA A 37 7.34 3.68 -23.83
N ALA A 38 6.39 2.90 -23.29
CA ALA A 38 6.67 1.84 -22.33
C ALA A 38 7.52 0.70 -22.93
N LEU A 39 7.19 0.25 -24.15
CA LEU A 39 7.98 -0.75 -24.87
C LEU A 39 9.39 -0.25 -25.19
N HIS A 40 9.53 1.03 -25.55
CA HIS A 40 10.82 1.65 -25.80
C HIS A 40 11.67 1.69 -24.51
N LEU A 41 11.12 2.14 -23.39
CA LEU A 41 11.81 2.13 -22.09
C LEU A 41 12.20 0.71 -21.67
N ARG A 42 11.30 -0.27 -21.83
CA ARG A 42 11.61 -1.69 -21.56
C ARG A 42 12.76 -2.18 -22.42
N SER A 43 12.77 -1.85 -23.71
CA SER A 43 13.87 -2.22 -24.62
C SER A 43 15.20 -1.61 -24.16
N GLN A 44 15.20 -0.34 -23.71
CA GLN A 44 16.40 0.30 -23.18
C GLN A 44 16.91 -0.39 -21.90
N ILE A 45 16.02 -0.68 -20.94
CA ILE A 45 16.37 -1.39 -19.69
C ILE A 45 16.96 -2.77 -20.01
N MET A 46 16.35 -3.52 -20.93
CA MET A 46 16.82 -4.87 -21.29
C MET A 46 18.19 -4.88 -21.98
N LYS A 47 18.59 -3.77 -22.59
CA LYS A 47 19.92 -3.59 -23.20
C LYS A 47 20.98 -3.14 -22.19
N MET A 48 20.59 -2.72 -20.98
CA MET A 48 21.56 -2.32 -19.97
C MET A 48 22.41 -3.53 -19.54
N PRO A 49 23.74 -3.38 -19.45
CA PRO A 49 24.60 -4.46 -19.01
C PRO A 49 24.23 -4.85 -17.58
N LYS A 50 24.13 -6.15 -17.32
CA LYS A 50 23.89 -6.66 -15.98
C LYS A 50 25.21 -6.70 -15.23
N THR A 51 25.39 -5.81 -14.26
CA THR A 51 26.53 -5.81 -13.36
C THR A 51 26.15 -6.51 -12.06
N ASN A 52 27.05 -7.34 -11.52
CA ASN A 52 26.88 -7.90 -10.19
C ASN A 52 26.91 -6.77 -9.16
N THR A 53 26.17 -6.94 -8.06
CA THR A 53 26.25 -6.02 -6.93
C THR A 53 27.68 -6.01 -6.37
N PRO A 54 28.30 -4.84 -6.17
CA PRO A 54 29.66 -4.76 -5.63
C PRO A 54 29.70 -5.35 -4.22
N ASP A 55 30.76 -6.08 -3.90
CA ASP A 55 31.04 -6.61 -2.56
C ASP A 55 32.29 -5.91 -2.01
N PRO A 56 32.20 -5.15 -0.90
CA PRO A 56 31.02 -4.96 -0.04
C PRO A 56 29.96 -4.02 -0.63
N THR A 57 28.69 -4.33 -0.36
CA THR A 57 27.53 -3.52 -0.77
C THR A 57 27.43 -2.26 0.09
N THR A 58 28.29 -1.27 -0.17
CA THR A 58 28.21 0.06 0.46
C THR A 58 27.53 1.05 -0.47
N VAL A 59 26.90 2.09 0.09
CA VAL A 59 26.24 3.16 -0.70
C VAL A 59 27.21 3.87 -1.63
N GLN A 60 28.46 4.04 -1.18
CA GLN A 60 29.52 4.66 -1.98
C GLN A 60 29.88 3.78 -3.17
N ASN A 61 30.09 2.47 -2.94
CA ASN A 61 30.36 1.52 -4.01
C ASN A 61 29.19 1.46 -5.02
N LEU A 62 27.94 1.46 -4.54
CA LEU A 62 26.77 1.48 -5.42
C LEU A 62 26.69 2.76 -6.28
N LYS A 63 27.13 3.91 -5.76
CA LYS A 63 27.18 5.17 -6.55
C LYS A 63 28.30 5.14 -7.57
N GLU A 64 29.46 4.63 -7.20
CA GLU A 64 30.64 4.56 -8.07
C GLU A 64 30.51 3.49 -9.15
N THR A 65 29.81 2.38 -8.86
CA THR A 65 29.52 1.32 -9.83
C THR A 65 28.14 1.46 -10.48
N ALA A 66 27.40 2.54 -10.22
CA ALA A 66 26.10 2.75 -10.84
C ALA A 66 26.29 2.99 -12.35
N LEU A 67 25.59 2.20 -13.16
CA LEU A 67 25.46 2.48 -14.58
C LEU A 67 24.73 3.80 -14.78
N GLU A 68 25.18 4.58 -15.76
CA GLU A 68 24.45 5.78 -16.16
C GLU A 68 23.03 5.40 -16.60
N ILE A 69 22.05 5.96 -15.89
CA ILE A 69 20.64 5.71 -16.17
C ILE A 69 20.28 6.49 -17.44
N PRO A 70 19.69 5.85 -18.48
CA PRO A 70 19.23 6.55 -19.66
C PRO A 70 18.33 7.75 -19.30
N GLN A 71 18.55 8.89 -19.95
CA GLN A 71 17.84 10.13 -19.62
C GLN A 71 16.32 9.97 -19.69
N GLN A 72 15.82 9.17 -20.63
CA GLN A 72 14.39 8.87 -20.76
C GLN A 72 13.84 8.12 -19.55
N LEU A 73 14.62 7.19 -18.99
CA LEU A 73 14.24 6.43 -17.81
C LEU A 73 14.28 7.30 -16.55
N ASN A 74 15.28 8.17 -16.45
CA ASN A 74 15.36 9.18 -15.38
C ASN A 74 14.15 10.12 -15.43
N LEU A 75 13.82 10.66 -16.62
CA LEU A 75 12.65 11.50 -16.83
C LEU A 75 11.35 10.79 -16.47
N PHE A 76 11.21 9.51 -16.86
CA PHE A 76 10.06 8.68 -16.50
C PHE A 76 9.89 8.55 -14.99
N PHE A 77 10.93 8.14 -14.26
CA PHE A 77 10.84 7.98 -12.81
C PHE A 77 10.69 9.30 -12.07
N ARG A 78 11.32 10.38 -12.54
CA ARG A 78 11.08 11.73 -12.00
C ARG A 78 9.63 12.16 -12.17
N THR A 79 9.05 11.91 -13.34
CA THR A 79 7.64 12.23 -13.61
C THR A 79 6.70 11.36 -12.78
N LEU A 80 7.03 10.07 -12.63
CA LEU A 80 6.24 9.12 -11.85
C LEU A 80 6.22 9.48 -10.35
N LEU A 81 7.38 9.85 -9.80
CA LEU A 81 7.53 10.14 -8.37
C LEU A 81 7.24 11.61 -8.01
N GLY A 82 7.47 12.55 -8.93
CA GLY A 82 7.34 13.99 -8.71
C GLY A 82 6.21 14.68 -9.48
N GLY A 83 5.47 13.94 -10.33
CA GLY A 83 4.44 14.49 -11.21
C GLY A 83 5.02 15.25 -12.43
N LEU A 84 4.15 15.80 -13.26
CA LEU A 84 4.48 16.52 -14.50
C LEU A 84 4.94 17.99 -14.30
N THR A 85 5.25 18.40 -13.07
CA THR A 85 5.57 19.82 -12.83
C THR A 85 6.96 20.17 -13.36
N PRO A 86 7.11 21.26 -14.14
CA PRO A 86 8.40 21.68 -14.62
C PRO A 86 9.24 22.18 -13.44
N THR A 87 10.35 21.50 -13.18
CA THR A 87 11.37 21.97 -12.22
C THR A 87 11.97 23.28 -12.74
N HIS A 88 11.50 24.41 -12.20
CA HIS A 88 12.28 25.64 -12.14
C HIS A 88 11.92 26.38 -10.86
N GLN A 89 12.58 25.99 -9.77
CA GLN A 89 13.34 26.87 -8.90
C GLN A 89 14.02 25.98 -7.87
N ASP A 90 15.30 26.26 -7.63
CA ASP A 90 16.06 25.72 -6.52
C ASP A 90 15.17 25.69 -5.29
N THR A 91 15.02 24.49 -4.74
CA THR A 91 14.33 24.27 -3.49
C THR A 91 15.02 25.18 -2.47
N LEU A 92 14.40 26.33 -2.18
CA LEU A 92 14.58 27.07 -0.95
C LEU A 92 14.67 26.00 0.13
N GLU A 93 15.83 25.93 0.78
CA GLU A 93 16.12 25.01 1.86
C GLU A 93 14.85 24.82 2.67
N ARG A 94 14.36 23.57 2.76
CA ARG A 94 13.41 23.18 3.79
C ARG A 94 14.10 23.44 5.12
N LYS A 95 14.09 24.68 5.59
CA LYS A 95 14.35 25.05 6.96
C LYS A 95 13.34 24.30 7.79
N ASN A 96 13.78 23.18 8.35
CA ASN A 96 13.41 22.66 9.65
C ASN A 96 12.01 23.07 10.15
N VAL A 97 10.96 22.70 9.41
CA VAL A 97 9.65 22.49 10.03
C VAL A 97 9.65 21.05 10.51
N LEU A 98 10.43 20.81 11.55
CA LEU A 98 10.19 19.68 12.44
C LEU A 98 8.76 19.85 12.96
N PRO A 99 7.93 18.80 12.95
CA PRO A 99 6.67 18.80 13.68
C PRO A 99 6.94 19.26 15.11
N GLU A 100 6.10 20.13 15.68
CA GLU A 100 6.27 20.64 17.04
C GLU A 100 6.39 19.51 18.09
N ASP A 101 5.94 18.29 17.75
CA ASP A 101 6.08 17.07 18.53
C ASP A 101 7.54 16.66 18.85
N ASN A 102 8.53 17.18 18.12
CA ASN A 102 9.95 16.93 18.41
C ASN A 102 10.58 17.91 19.42
N ARG A 103 9.84 18.93 19.90
CA ARG A 103 10.42 19.97 20.78
C ARG A 103 10.68 19.51 22.23
N PHE A 104 10.16 18.36 22.65
CA PHE A 104 10.39 17.87 24.02
C PHE A 104 11.73 17.15 24.25
N ALA A 105 12.53 16.88 23.22
CA ALA A 105 13.71 16.02 23.35
C ALA A 105 15.08 16.72 23.18
N ALA A 106 15.12 18.02 22.87
CA ALA A 106 16.35 18.70 22.44
C ALA A 106 16.74 19.90 23.31
N SER A 107 16.99 19.69 24.61
CA SER A 107 17.70 20.68 25.43
C SER A 107 18.60 19.99 26.45
N THR A 108 19.67 19.34 25.98
CA THR A 108 20.99 19.22 26.64
C THR A 108 21.84 18.20 25.87
N ALA A 109 22.61 18.67 24.88
CA ALA A 109 23.68 17.89 24.27
C ALA A 109 25.01 18.36 24.85
N LYS A 110 25.56 17.61 25.81
CA LYS A 110 27.00 17.53 26.06
C LYS A 110 27.49 16.21 25.48
N GLU A 111 28.57 16.29 24.70
CA GLU A 111 29.26 15.17 24.05
C GLU A 111 29.61 14.08 25.06
N TYR A 112 29.14 12.86 24.80
CA TYR A 112 29.81 11.64 25.26
C TYR A 112 29.58 10.52 24.25
N HIS A 113 30.67 10.03 23.68
CA HIS A 113 30.73 8.73 23.03
C HIS A 113 30.28 7.65 24.03
N LYS A 114 29.09 7.09 23.82
CA LYS A 114 28.63 5.90 24.54
C LYS A 114 27.69 5.12 23.62
N GLU A 115 27.83 3.81 23.67
CA GLU A 115 27.02 2.81 22.97
C GLU A 115 25.57 3.25 22.83
N ARG A 116 24.98 3.06 21.64
CA ARG A 116 23.57 3.37 21.35
C ARG A 116 22.67 2.54 22.26
N ASN A 117 22.50 2.98 23.50
CA ASN A 117 21.40 2.60 24.36
C ASN A 117 20.14 3.04 23.62
N ARG A 118 19.46 2.09 22.98
CA ARG A 118 18.07 2.28 22.56
C ARG A 118 17.34 2.80 23.79
N LYS A 119 16.87 4.05 23.74
CA LYS A 119 16.04 4.62 24.81
C LYS A 119 14.87 3.67 25.00
N SER A 120 14.87 2.89 26.08
CA SER A 120 13.73 2.09 26.46
C SER A 120 12.66 3.06 26.91
N PHE A 121 11.48 2.99 26.29
CA PHE A 121 10.34 3.73 26.78
C PHE A 121 10.01 3.23 28.19
N VAL A 122 10.18 4.09 29.19
CA VAL A 122 9.78 3.81 30.58
C VAL A 122 8.32 4.21 30.71
N GLY A 123 7.45 3.37 30.14
CA GLY A 123 6.01 3.54 30.26
C GLY A 123 5.50 3.19 31.65
N ASN A 124 4.37 3.78 32.04
CA ASN A 124 3.61 3.30 33.18
C ASN A 124 3.33 1.81 32.99
N GLN A 125 3.85 0.98 33.89
CA GLN A 125 3.66 -0.47 33.83
C GLN A 125 2.20 -0.79 34.09
N ARG A 126 1.40 -0.87 33.02
CA ARG A 126 0.04 -1.39 33.10
C ARG A 126 0.11 -2.89 33.35
N GLU A 127 -0.58 -3.35 34.38
CA GLU A 127 -0.71 -4.78 34.66
C GLU A 127 -1.61 -5.41 33.59
N ILE A 128 -1.00 -6.14 32.66
CA ILE A 128 -1.74 -6.83 31.59
C ILE A 128 -2.11 -8.23 32.08
N VAL A 129 -3.41 -8.52 32.10
CA VAL A 129 -3.94 -9.83 32.48
C VAL A 129 -3.44 -10.90 31.49
N PRO A 130 -2.75 -11.96 31.96
CA PRO A 130 -2.22 -12.98 31.08
C PRO A 130 -3.33 -13.73 30.34
N PHE A 131 -3.13 -13.94 29.04
CA PHE A 131 -4.07 -14.71 28.23
C PHE A 131 -3.81 -16.22 28.40
N ARG A 132 -4.68 -16.91 29.13
CA ARG A 132 -4.49 -18.33 29.50
C ARG A 132 -5.08 -19.33 28.52
N LYS A 133 -5.91 -18.90 27.56
CA LYS A 133 -6.57 -19.81 26.63
C LYS A 133 -5.60 -20.22 25.51
N PRO A 134 -5.49 -21.51 25.16
CA PRO A 134 -4.64 -21.93 24.07
C PRO A 134 -5.20 -21.42 22.73
N LEU A 135 -4.36 -20.78 21.93
CA LEU A 135 -4.73 -20.36 20.58
C LEU A 135 -4.61 -21.56 19.65
N LYS A 136 -5.72 -21.97 19.03
CA LYS A 136 -5.65 -22.79 17.83
C LYS A 136 -5.23 -21.86 16.70
N SER A 137 -4.08 -22.12 16.07
CA SER A 137 -3.62 -21.35 14.93
C SER A 137 -4.73 -21.32 13.87
N ALA A 138 -5.20 -20.12 13.53
CA ALA A 138 -6.15 -19.94 12.45
C ALA A 138 -5.49 -20.49 11.16
N LYS A 139 -5.96 -21.65 10.70
CA LYS A 139 -5.56 -22.17 9.40
C LYS A 139 -6.34 -21.39 8.37
N PHE A 140 -5.70 -20.41 7.74
CA PHE A 140 -6.18 -19.93 6.46
C PHE A 140 -6.01 -21.09 5.49
N THR A 141 -7.07 -21.87 5.31
CA THR A 141 -7.24 -22.62 4.06
C THR A 141 -7.33 -21.57 2.99
N GLY A 142 -6.16 -21.18 2.44
CA GLY A 142 -6.15 -20.59 1.11
C GLY A 142 -7.04 -21.49 0.26
N MET A 143 -7.94 -20.89 -0.51
CA MET A 143 -8.61 -21.63 -1.57
C MET A 143 -7.47 -22.22 -2.40
N THR A 144 -7.14 -23.48 -2.14
CA THR A 144 -6.30 -24.27 -2.99
C THR A 144 -7.03 -24.21 -4.31
N THR A 145 -6.45 -23.46 -5.25
CA THR A 145 -6.71 -23.64 -6.67
C THR A 145 -6.82 -25.13 -6.87
N SER A 146 -8.04 -25.61 -7.04
CA SER A 146 -8.34 -27.00 -7.31
C SER A 146 -7.34 -27.49 -8.34
N THR A 147 -6.46 -28.39 -7.91
CA THR A 147 -5.92 -29.48 -8.72
C THR A 147 -5.90 -29.19 -10.22
N VAL A 148 -5.07 -28.22 -10.64
CA VAL A 148 -4.56 -28.25 -12.01
C VAL A 148 -3.53 -29.36 -12.00
N SER A 149 -3.99 -30.54 -12.44
CA SER A 149 -3.19 -31.71 -12.67
C SER A 149 -1.88 -31.31 -13.35
N ARG A 150 -0.79 -31.63 -12.67
CA ARG A 150 0.59 -31.44 -13.12
C ARG A 150 0.86 -32.45 -14.24
N SER A 151 0.27 -32.22 -15.43
CA SER A 151 0.65 -32.94 -16.62
C SER A 151 1.96 -32.34 -17.13
N THR A 152 3.00 -33.16 -17.09
CA THR A 152 4.27 -32.96 -17.76
C THR A 152 4.00 -32.88 -19.26
N ASN A 153 3.76 -31.67 -19.78
CA ASN A 153 3.82 -31.42 -21.20
C ASN A 153 4.63 -30.15 -21.49
N ARG A 154 5.44 -30.27 -22.53
CA ARG A 154 6.48 -29.35 -23.00
C ARG A 154 6.02 -27.88 -22.99
N ARG A 155 6.94 -27.02 -22.56
CA ARG A 155 6.92 -25.57 -22.75
C ARG A 155 6.57 -25.20 -24.21
N THR A 156 5.34 -24.78 -24.44
CA THR A 156 5.03 -23.71 -25.39
C THR A 156 4.81 -22.45 -24.57
N LYS A 157 5.59 -21.40 -24.86
CA LYS A 157 5.35 -20.05 -24.34
C LYS A 157 3.99 -19.58 -24.88
N GLU A 158 2.93 -19.79 -24.12
CA GLU A 158 1.73 -18.98 -24.29
C GLU A 158 2.03 -17.64 -23.62
N GLU A 159 2.35 -16.65 -24.44
CA GLU A 159 2.29 -15.25 -24.05
C GLU A 159 0.85 -14.99 -23.61
N THR A 160 0.62 -14.96 -22.30
CA THR A 160 -0.63 -14.45 -21.75
C THR A 160 -0.72 -12.98 -22.13
N ASN A 161 -1.34 -12.70 -23.26
CA ASN A 161 -1.73 -11.35 -23.66
C ASN A 161 -2.59 -10.79 -22.53
N LEU A 162 -1.97 -9.94 -21.72
CA LEU A 162 -2.64 -9.21 -20.65
C LEU A 162 -3.61 -8.24 -21.33
N GLN A 163 -4.83 -8.71 -21.59
CA GLN A 163 -5.88 -7.86 -22.13
C GLN A 163 -6.31 -6.90 -21.02
N LEU A 164 -5.69 -5.73 -21.01
CA LEU A 164 -6.18 -4.56 -20.27
C LEU A 164 -7.65 -4.39 -20.62
N LYS A 165 -8.51 -4.56 -19.62
CA LYS A 165 -9.95 -4.37 -19.82
C LYS A 165 -10.19 -2.88 -20.03
N GLN A 166 -11.26 -2.55 -20.75
CA GLN A 166 -11.69 -1.16 -20.96
C GLN A 166 -11.80 -0.39 -19.64
N LEU A 167 -12.17 -1.09 -18.56
CA LEU A 167 -12.22 -0.54 -17.20
C LEU A 167 -10.84 -0.11 -16.67
N ASP A 168 -9.79 -0.87 -16.97
CA ASP A 168 -8.42 -0.56 -16.52
C ASP A 168 -7.88 0.70 -17.22
N LEU A 169 -8.23 0.89 -18.50
CA LEU A 169 -7.88 2.09 -19.27
C LEU A 169 -8.62 3.33 -18.77
N TYR A 170 -9.92 3.19 -18.47
CA TYR A 170 -10.70 4.26 -17.85
C TYR A 170 -10.10 4.70 -16.51
N TRP A 171 -9.65 3.74 -15.68
CA TRP A 171 -8.93 4.05 -14.44
C TRP A 171 -7.64 4.85 -14.68
N PHE A 172 -6.82 4.46 -15.67
CA PHE A 172 -5.60 5.20 -16.05
C PHE A 172 -5.88 6.61 -16.59
N TRP A 173 -6.95 6.77 -17.36
CA TRP A 173 -7.37 8.07 -17.88
C TRP A 173 -7.80 9.02 -16.74
N GLU A 174 -8.58 8.51 -15.80
CA GLU A 174 -9.05 9.30 -14.67
C GLU A 174 -7.89 9.76 -13.77
N LEU A 175 -6.89 8.88 -13.56
CA LEU A 175 -5.63 9.21 -12.87
C LEU A 175 -4.91 10.43 -13.46
N ARG A 176 -4.94 10.60 -14.79
CA ARG A 176 -4.29 11.73 -15.49
C ARG A 176 -4.96 13.08 -15.18
N LYS A 177 -6.23 13.09 -14.78
CA LYS A 177 -6.95 14.34 -14.46
C LYS A 177 -6.51 14.95 -13.12
N GLY A 178 -5.64 14.28 -12.35
CA GLY A 178 -5.08 14.79 -11.10
C GLY A 178 -6.09 14.98 -9.96
N LYS A 179 -7.35 14.55 -10.17
CA LYS A 179 -8.43 14.58 -9.18
C LYS A 179 -8.62 13.25 -8.48
N THR A 180 -7.97 12.20 -8.97
CA THR A 180 -8.01 10.88 -8.36
C THR A 180 -7.16 10.91 -7.11
N PRO A 181 -7.71 10.60 -5.92
CA PRO A 181 -6.91 10.53 -4.71
C PRO A 181 -5.83 9.47 -4.91
N LEU A 182 -4.58 9.92 -5.04
CA LEU A 182 -3.43 9.02 -5.08
C LEU A 182 -3.19 8.52 -3.66
N TYR A 183 -2.90 7.23 -3.56
CA TYR A 183 -2.52 6.60 -2.30
C TYR A 183 -1.01 6.82 -2.08
N ALA A 184 -0.66 7.75 -1.19
CA ALA A 184 0.71 7.96 -0.73
C ALA A 184 0.88 7.32 0.66
N GLY A 185 0.79 6.00 0.74
CA GLY A 185 0.94 5.26 2.01
C GLY A 185 -0.12 5.66 3.04
N PHE A 186 0.29 6.40 4.08
CA PHE A 186 -0.58 6.79 5.20
C PHE A 186 -1.50 7.99 4.93
N MET A 187 -1.35 8.68 3.79
CA MET A 187 -2.15 9.87 3.45
C MET A 187 -2.75 9.71 2.06
N SER A 188 -4.08 9.53 1.99
CA SER A 188 -4.82 9.76 0.75
C SER A 188 -5.03 11.26 0.60
N GLN A 189 -4.42 11.86 -0.41
CA GLN A 189 -4.63 13.29 -0.67
C GLN A 189 -5.86 13.43 -1.57
N TYR A 190 -6.98 13.87 -1.00
CA TYR A 190 -8.18 14.20 -1.78
C TYR A 190 -8.00 15.58 -2.43
N ALA A 191 -8.38 15.72 -3.71
CA ALA A 191 -8.33 17.01 -4.42
C ALA A 191 -9.30 18.05 -3.85
N SER A 192 -10.36 17.59 -3.19
CA SER A 192 -11.30 18.36 -2.39
C SER A 192 -11.78 17.42 -1.30
N ASP A 193 -11.40 17.66 -0.04
CA ASP A 193 -11.85 16.84 1.09
C ASP A 193 -13.04 17.53 1.77
N PRO A 194 -14.29 17.09 1.52
CA PRO A 194 -15.45 17.63 2.22
C PRO A 194 -15.58 17.08 3.65
N LEU A 195 -14.72 16.14 4.06
CA LEU A 195 -14.81 15.51 5.36
C LEU A 195 -14.35 16.46 6.47
N PRO A 196 -14.94 16.34 7.68
CA PRO A 196 -14.49 17.11 8.82
C PRO A 196 -13.03 16.76 9.17
N ILE A 197 -12.32 17.75 9.72
CA ILE A 197 -10.93 17.58 10.19
C ILE A 197 -10.86 16.36 11.13
N GLN A 198 -10.04 15.38 10.76
CA GLN A 198 -9.80 14.20 11.57
C GLN A 198 -8.85 14.54 12.72
N ARG A 199 -9.16 14.04 13.92
CA ARG A 199 -8.28 14.16 15.09
C ARG A 199 -7.49 12.88 15.26
N ILE A 200 -6.16 12.99 15.15
CA ILE A 200 -5.26 11.86 15.39
C ILE A 200 -4.85 11.92 16.85
N CYS A 201 -5.15 10.85 17.59
CA CYS A 201 -4.77 10.69 18.98
C CYS A 201 -3.84 9.49 19.11
N TYR A 202 -2.80 9.62 19.93
CA TYR A 202 -1.88 8.53 20.25
C TYR A 202 -2.27 7.90 21.58
N MET A 203 -2.15 6.58 21.67
CA MET A 203 -2.33 5.86 22.93
C MET A 203 -0.97 5.63 23.60
N ASP A 204 -0.99 5.44 24.91
CA ASP A 204 0.21 5.04 25.66
C ASP A 204 0.77 3.72 25.09
N PRO A 205 2.07 3.65 24.77
CA PRO A 205 2.64 2.44 24.24
C PRO A 205 2.75 1.37 25.33
N ILE A 206 2.49 0.12 24.94
CA ILE A 206 2.55 -1.03 25.82
C ILE A 206 4.00 -1.57 25.84
N PRO A 207 4.68 -1.63 27.00
CA PRO A 207 6.10 -2.01 27.08
C PRO A 207 6.29 -3.54 27.04
N LYS A 208 5.56 -4.24 26.18
CA LYS A 208 5.64 -5.70 25.99
C LYS A 208 5.65 -6.03 24.50
N SER A 209 6.04 -7.26 24.17
CA SER A 209 6.08 -7.70 22.78
C SER A 209 4.70 -7.58 22.12
N PRO A 210 4.59 -6.98 20.93
CA PRO A 210 3.31 -6.88 20.22
C PRO A 210 2.77 -8.27 19.82
N THR A 211 3.63 -9.29 19.79
CA THR A 211 3.25 -10.66 19.51
C THR A 211 2.75 -11.43 20.73
N ASP A 212 2.80 -10.88 21.95
CA ASP A 212 2.25 -11.55 23.14
C ASP A 212 0.72 -11.53 23.07
N ASN A 213 0.08 -12.69 23.26
CA ASN A 213 -1.37 -12.84 23.19
C ASN A 213 -2.08 -11.93 24.22
N ALA A 214 -1.46 -11.70 25.38
CA ALA A 214 -1.99 -10.78 26.38
C ALA A 214 -2.02 -9.33 25.87
N VAL A 215 -0.96 -8.92 25.15
CA VAL A 215 -0.85 -7.60 24.54
C VAL A 215 -1.86 -7.44 23.40
N VAL A 216 -1.97 -8.42 22.51
CA VAL A 216 -2.96 -8.39 21.40
C VAL A 216 -4.38 -8.27 21.94
N ARG A 217 -4.70 -9.00 23.00
CA ARG A 217 -6.01 -8.89 23.63
C ARG A 217 -6.23 -7.52 24.26
N GLU A 218 -5.21 -6.99 24.94
CA GLU A 218 -5.29 -5.68 25.57
C GLU A 218 -5.49 -4.57 24.54
N THR A 219 -4.79 -4.62 23.40
CA THR A 219 -5.00 -3.66 22.31
C THR A 219 -6.42 -3.73 21.76
N MET A 220 -6.99 -4.94 21.58
CA MET A 220 -8.39 -5.11 21.17
C MET A 220 -9.38 -4.52 22.20
N ILE A 221 -9.12 -4.70 23.51
CA ILE A 221 -9.95 -4.10 24.57
C ILE A 221 -9.85 -2.57 24.53
N CYS A 222 -8.64 -2.06 24.39
CA CYS A 222 -8.37 -0.62 24.31
C CYS A 222 -9.13 0.01 23.13
N THR A 223 -9.08 -0.62 21.95
CA THR A 223 -9.83 -0.19 20.77
C THR A 223 -11.34 -0.16 21.01
N MET A 224 -11.90 -1.18 21.68
CA MET A 224 -13.33 -1.21 22.01
C MET A 224 -13.72 -0.11 23.02
N ASN A 225 -12.83 0.23 23.96
CA ASN A 225 -13.07 1.32 24.90
C ASN A 225 -13.05 2.69 24.18
N VAL A 226 -12.09 2.91 23.27
CA VAL A 226 -12.05 4.12 22.44
C VAL A 226 -13.31 4.26 21.60
N ALA A 227 -13.79 3.18 21.00
CA ALA A 227 -15.04 3.20 20.24
C ALA A 227 -16.22 3.64 21.10
N LYS A 228 -16.32 3.12 22.33
CA LYS A 228 -17.36 3.55 23.29
C LYS A 228 -17.22 5.02 23.68
N GLU A 229 -16.01 5.48 24.00
CA GLU A 229 -15.72 6.87 24.38
C GLU A 229 -16.03 7.86 23.25
N THR A 230 -15.85 7.42 22.00
CA THR A 230 -16.14 8.22 20.79
C THR A 230 -17.57 8.05 20.28
N GLY A 231 -18.41 7.26 20.96
CA GLY A 231 -19.80 7.00 20.55
C GLY A 231 -19.92 6.20 19.24
N GLN A 232 -18.88 5.45 18.87
CA GLN A 232 -18.86 4.60 17.69
C GLN A 232 -19.34 3.18 18.03
N ASP A 233 -20.25 2.66 17.22
CA ASP A 233 -20.73 1.28 17.38
C ASP A 233 -19.69 0.24 16.99
N TRP A 234 -18.89 0.55 15.96
CA TRP A 234 -17.90 -0.34 15.37
C TRP A 234 -16.51 0.26 15.50
N ALA A 235 -15.51 -0.60 15.58
CA ALA A 235 -14.12 -0.19 15.62
C ALA A 235 -13.31 -0.97 14.59
N VAL A 236 -12.33 -0.32 13.98
CA VAL A 236 -11.41 -0.94 13.02
C VAL A 236 -10.02 -0.94 13.63
N VAL A 237 -9.33 -2.08 13.57
CA VAL A 237 -7.95 -2.21 14.01
C VAL A 237 -7.10 -2.86 12.92
N THR A 238 -5.94 -2.29 12.66
CA THR A 238 -4.97 -2.81 11.69
C THR A 238 -3.78 -3.40 12.44
N TYR A 239 -3.40 -4.64 12.12
CA TYR A 239 -2.23 -5.30 12.69
C TYR A 239 -1.28 -5.83 11.62
N ASP A 240 -0.03 -6.11 11.98
CA ASP A 240 0.86 -6.92 11.14
C ASP A 240 0.31 -8.35 10.99
N LEU A 241 0.85 -9.12 10.04
CA LEU A 241 0.35 -10.47 9.77
C LEU A 241 0.43 -11.40 11.00
N ALA A 242 1.53 -11.36 11.76
CA ALA A 242 1.73 -12.26 12.89
C ALA A 242 0.75 -11.98 14.05
N VAL A 243 0.42 -10.70 14.25
CA VAL A 243 -0.53 -10.22 15.24
C VAL A 243 -1.96 -10.41 14.78
N VAL A 244 -2.28 -10.17 13.50
CA VAL A 244 -3.60 -10.43 12.90
C VAL A 244 -4.06 -11.87 13.16
N LEU A 245 -3.19 -12.86 12.90
CA LEU A 245 -3.54 -14.27 13.08
C LEU A 245 -3.94 -14.57 14.53
N LYS A 246 -3.22 -13.99 15.48
CA LYS A 246 -3.52 -14.13 16.93
C LYS A 246 -4.81 -13.40 17.28
N ALA A 247 -5.01 -12.19 16.76
CA ALA A 247 -6.19 -11.38 17.01
C ALA A 247 -7.47 -12.09 16.52
N TYR A 248 -7.46 -12.71 15.33
CA TYR A 248 -8.59 -13.53 14.86
C TYR A 248 -8.86 -14.74 15.75
N SER A 249 -7.82 -15.48 16.17
CA SER A 249 -8.00 -16.59 17.11
C SER A 249 -8.58 -16.11 18.45
N ILE A 250 -8.14 -14.97 18.97
CA ILE A 250 -8.68 -14.36 20.20
C ILE A 250 -10.14 -13.94 20.00
N GLN A 251 -10.46 -13.27 18.88
CA GLN A 251 -11.81 -12.85 18.53
C GLN A 251 -12.77 -14.03 18.48
N ALA A 252 -12.38 -15.13 17.84
CA ALA A 252 -13.19 -16.34 17.75
C ALA A 252 -13.41 -17.01 19.13
N ILE A 253 -12.40 -16.99 20.01
CA ILE A 253 -12.47 -17.60 21.34
C ILE A 253 -13.26 -16.75 22.34
N GLU A 254 -13.26 -15.43 22.19
CA GLU A 254 -13.94 -14.48 23.09
C GLU A 254 -15.25 -13.93 22.52
N GLN A 255 -15.87 -14.59 21.53
CA GLN A 255 -17.22 -14.22 21.08
C GLN A 255 -18.21 -14.23 22.26
N PRO A 256 -19.11 -13.23 22.37
CA PRO A 256 -19.38 -12.13 21.42
C PRO A 256 -18.63 -10.82 21.72
N ARG A 257 -17.62 -10.84 22.61
CA ARG A 257 -16.97 -9.63 23.16
C ARG A 257 -16.39 -8.70 22.09
N PHE A 258 -15.88 -9.27 21.01
CA PHE A 258 -15.19 -8.55 19.94
C PHE A 258 -15.93 -8.61 18.60
N ASP A 259 -17.24 -8.87 18.59
CA ASP A 259 -18.01 -8.99 17.34
C ASP A 259 -18.11 -7.66 16.57
N LYS A 260 -18.07 -6.53 17.29
CA LYS A 260 -18.06 -5.19 16.70
C LYS A 260 -16.67 -4.66 16.34
N LEU A 261 -15.63 -5.49 16.48
CA LEU A 261 -14.24 -5.14 16.14
C LEU A 261 -13.85 -5.74 14.79
N LEU A 262 -13.60 -4.88 13.80
CA LEU A 262 -13.13 -5.28 12.48
C LEU A 262 -11.60 -5.31 12.47
N ILE A 263 -11.03 -6.50 12.28
CA ILE A 263 -9.58 -6.70 12.21
C ILE A 263 -9.15 -6.67 10.74
N MET A 264 -8.22 -5.78 10.40
CA MET A 264 -7.64 -5.61 9.08
C MET A 264 -6.14 -5.89 9.09
N LEU A 265 -5.63 -6.35 7.95
CA LEU A 265 -4.20 -6.49 7.73
C LEU A 265 -3.57 -5.12 7.48
N GLY A 266 -2.41 -4.87 8.10
CA GLY A 266 -1.68 -3.64 7.96
C GLY A 266 -1.26 -3.38 6.51
N ASN A 267 -1.34 -2.12 6.09
CA ASN A 267 -1.17 -1.69 4.70
C ASN A 267 0.12 -2.21 4.06
N PHE A 268 1.22 -2.30 4.81
CA PHE A 268 2.49 -2.84 4.31
C PHE A 268 2.36 -4.25 3.72
N HIS A 269 1.62 -5.14 4.38
CA HIS A 269 1.42 -6.50 3.86
C HIS A 269 0.50 -6.51 2.63
N THR A 270 -0.51 -5.64 2.60
CA THR A 270 -1.39 -5.45 1.44
C THR A 270 -0.60 -4.96 0.22
N GLU A 271 0.29 -3.99 0.43
CA GLU A 271 1.19 -3.46 -0.61
C GLU A 271 2.19 -4.52 -1.10
N LEU A 272 2.84 -5.26 -0.18
CA LEU A 272 3.74 -6.35 -0.56
C LEU A 272 3.02 -7.47 -1.33
N ALA A 273 1.79 -7.82 -0.93
CA ALA A 273 0.99 -8.81 -1.64
C ALA A 273 0.66 -8.33 -3.07
N PHE A 274 0.32 -7.05 -3.22
CA PHE A 274 0.08 -6.43 -4.51
C PHE A 274 1.34 -6.42 -5.39
N TYR A 275 2.50 -6.04 -4.85
CA TYR A 275 3.76 -6.10 -5.59
C TYR A 275 4.15 -7.54 -5.97
N GLY A 276 3.90 -8.51 -5.09
CA GLY A 276 4.08 -9.93 -5.39
C GLY A 276 3.21 -10.41 -6.56
N ALA A 277 1.94 -9.99 -6.58
CA ALA A 277 1.01 -10.29 -7.67
C ALA A 277 1.48 -9.66 -8.99
N ILE A 278 1.88 -8.38 -8.98
CA ILE A 278 2.47 -7.71 -10.15
C ILE A 278 3.71 -8.46 -10.63
N GLY A 279 4.62 -8.82 -9.72
CA GLY A 279 5.84 -9.54 -10.06
C GLY A 279 5.57 -10.89 -10.72
N THR A 280 4.48 -11.56 -10.33
CA THR A 280 4.02 -12.83 -10.94
C THR A 280 3.36 -12.60 -12.30
N MET A 281 2.68 -11.47 -12.49
CA MET A 281 2.09 -11.12 -13.79
C MET A 281 3.13 -10.66 -14.83
N ILE A 282 4.24 -10.06 -14.38
CA ILE A 282 5.30 -9.55 -15.27
C ILE A 282 6.28 -10.65 -15.70
N ASN A 283 6.53 -11.65 -14.85
CA ASN A 283 7.43 -12.79 -15.13
C ASN A 283 6.73 -13.89 -15.92
#